data_AF-A0AAV9FHB9-F1
#
_entry.id   AF-A0AAV9FHB9-F1
#
_cell.length_a   1.000
_cell.length_b   1.000
_cell.length_c   1.000
_cell.angle_alpha   90.00
_cell.angle_beta   90.00
_cell.angle_gamma   90.00
#
_symmetry.space_group_name_H-M   'P 1'
#
loop_
_entity.id
_entity.type
_entity.pdbx_description
1 polymer ?
#
loop_
_entity_poly.entity_id
_entity_poly.type
_entity_poly.pdbx_seq_one_letter_code
_entity_poly.pdbx_strand_id
1 'polypeptide(L)'
;MVETQMSRETTEPTRHQRQPIQALTVQKYGKKSLVWVGTSPRVVVWEAELVKEVLSNKFGHFQNVPVNPLVKLLAMGVSSLEGESWVRRRRLITPAFHLEKLKGMVPTFQTSCVELIKRWEELSGGEGSCELDVWPELQNLTGDLISRTAFGSNYEEGKRIFQLQKEQ
;
A
#
# COMPACT_ATOMS: atom_id res chain seq x y z
N MET A 1 25.06 49.34 -8.74
CA MET A 1 26.17 48.58 -9.35
C MET A 1 26.97 47.96 -8.23
N VAL A 2 26.66 46.72 -7.86
CA VAL A 2 27.59 45.64 -7.46
C VAL A 2 26.74 44.38 -7.50
N GLU A 3 27.03 43.51 -8.46
CA GLU A 3 26.53 42.15 -8.54
C GLU A 3 27.05 41.34 -7.35
N THR A 4 26.21 40.47 -6.79
CA THR A 4 26.72 39.31 -6.04
C THR A 4 25.94 38.11 -6.54
N GLN A 5 26.64 37.33 -7.35
CA GLN A 5 26.25 35.99 -7.75
C GLN A 5 25.99 35.15 -6.50
N MET A 6 24.80 34.58 -6.39
CA MET A 6 24.57 33.42 -5.55
C MET A 6 24.05 32.32 -6.46
N SER A 7 25.01 31.58 -7.01
CA SER A 7 24.81 30.31 -7.70
C SER A 7 23.92 29.42 -6.84
N ARG A 8 22.68 29.22 -7.26
CA ARG A 8 21.87 28.10 -6.79
C ARG A 8 22.00 27.02 -7.85
N GLU A 9 22.86 26.06 -7.58
CA GLU A 9 22.76 24.73 -8.19
C GLU A 9 21.35 24.21 -7.90
N THR A 10 20.46 24.30 -8.90
CA THR A 10 19.22 23.56 -8.91
C THR A 10 19.56 22.12 -9.28
N THR A 11 19.94 21.32 -8.29
CA THR A 11 19.89 19.87 -8.42
C THR A 11 18.44 19.47 -8.59
N GLU A 12 18.08 19.01 -9.79
CA GLU A 12 16.78 18.39 -10.05
C GLU A 12 16.63 17.20 -9.08
N PRO A 13 15.55 17.14 -8.27
CA PRO A 13 15.34 15.99 -7.42
C PRO A 13 15.02 14.79 -8.30
N THR A 14 15.89 13.77 -8.23
CA THR A 14 15.66 12.43 -8.76
C THR A 14 14.25 11.96 -8.37
N ARG A 15 13.59 11.25 -9.27
CA ARG A 15 12.17 10.80 -9.18
C ARG A 15 11.80 10.13 -7.84
N HIS A 16 12.81 9.66 -7.10
CA HIS A 16 12.71 8.96 -5.82
C HIS A 16 12.67 9.87 -4.56
N GLN A 17 12.86 11.19 -4.68
CA GLN A 17 12.91 12.13 -3.52
C GLN A 17 11.77 13.15 -3.47
N ARG A 18 10.63 12.92 -4.14
CA ARG A 18 9.46 13.80 -3.95
C ARG A 18 8.84 13.53 -2.59
N GLN A 19 9.13 14.39 -1.62
CA GLN A 19 8.42 14.37 -0.35
C GLN A 19 6.91 14.49 -0.59
N PRO A 20 6.08 13.69 0.09
CA PRO A 20 4.63 13.78 -0.06
C PRO A 20 4.15 15.21 0.23
N ILE A 21 3.24 15.74 -0.59
CA ILE A 21 2.69 17.09 -0.41
C ILE A 21 2.14 17.32 1.00
N GLN A 22 1.64 16.27 1.64
CA GLN A 22 1.16 16.24 3.01
C GLN A 22 2.29 16.51 4.01
N ALA A 23 3.46 15.89 3.84
CA ALA A 23 4.62 16.08 4.71
C ALA A 23 5.14 17.51 4.65
N LEU A 24 5.24 18.07 3.44
CA LEU A 24 5.62 19.48 3.23
C LEU A 24 4.60 20.44 3.85
N THR A 25 3.31 20.14 3.72
CA THR A 25 2.22 20.95 4.31
C THR A 25 2.29 20.92 5.84
N VAL A 26 2.53 19.76 6.45
CA VAL A 26 2.69 19.63 7.90
C VAL A 26 3.95 20.34 8.40
N GLN A 27 5.06 20.25 7.67
CA GLN A 27 6.29 20.96 8.03
C GLN A 27 6.10 22.48 8.00
N LYS A 28 5.37 23.00 7.01
CA LYS A 28 5.20 24.44 6.80
C LYS A 28 4.08 25.06 7.64
N TYR A 29 2.98 24.35 7.83
CA TYR A 29 1.74 24.89 8.43
C TYR A 29 1.31 24.16 9.71
N GLY A 30 2.02 23.10 10.12
CA GLY A 30 1.77 22.37 11.36
C GLY A 30 0.93 21.10 11.20
N LYS A 31 0.81 20.36 12.32
CA LYS A 31 0.19 19.02 12.40
C LYS A 31 -1.32 18.99 12.12
N LYS A 32 -1.96 20.16 12.09
CA LYS A 32 -3.36 20.38 11.66
C LYS A 32 -3.31 21.42 10.56
N SER A 33 -3.42 20.98 9.33
CA SER A 33 -3.26 21.86 8.17
C SER A 33 -4.25 21.49 7.07
N LEU A 34 -4.51 22.45 6.17
CA LEU A 34 -5.41 22.26 5.05
C LEU A 34 -4.60 22.10 3.76
N VAL A 35 -4.94 21.09 2.97
CA VAL A 35 -4.40 20.91 1.62
C VAL A 35 -5.53 20.83 0.61
N TRP A 36 -5.37 21.47 -0.54
CA TRP A 36 -6.31 21.36 -1.66
C TRP A 36 -5.91 20.20 -2.57
N VAL A 37 -6.84 19.29 -2.82
CA VAL A 37 -6.69 18.22 -3.81
C VAL A 37 -7.71 18.47 -4.92
N GLY A 38 -7.26 19.08 -6.02
CA GLY A 38 -8.15 19.64 -7.02
C GLY A 38 -9.03 20.73 -6.41
N THR A 39 -10.34 20.64 -6.60
CA THR A 39 -11.33 21.56 -6.02
C THR A 39 -11.81 21.14 -4.63
N SER A 40 -11.30 20.04 -4.08
CA SER A 40 -11.74 19.49 -2.80
C SER A 40 -10.71 19.78 -1.70
N PRO A 41 -11.06 20.59 -0.68
CA PRO A 41 -10.19 20.80 0.48
C PRO A 41 -10.13 19.53 1.34
N ARG A 42 -8.94 19.22 1.86
CA ARG A 42 -8.70 18.10 2.77
C ARG A 42 -7.96 18.58 4.00
N VAL A 43 -8.44 18.17 5.17
CA VAL A 43 -7.76 18.43 6.44
C VAL A 43 -6.73 17.32 6.69
N VAL A 44 -5.48 17.71 6.91
CA VAL A 44 -4.39 16.83 7.31
C VAL A 44 -4.30 16.86 8.83
N VAL A 45 -4.42 15.68 9.44
CA VAL A 45 -4.35 15.48 10.88
C VAL A 45 -3.15 14.57 11.19
N TRP A 46 -2.16 15.11 11.90
CA TRP A 46 -0.92 14.41 12.28
C TRP A 46 -0.73 14.27 13.81
N GLU A 47 -1.78 14.58 14.58
CA GLU A 47 -1.83 14.41 16.03
C GLU A 47 -2.44 13.04 16.35
N ALA A 48 -1.71 12.19 17.09
CA ALA A 48 -2.10 10.79 17.32
C ALA A 48 -3.47 10.64 18.01
N GLU A 49 -3.81 11.54 18.92
CA GLU A 49 -5.10 11.54 19.62
C GLU A 49 -6.25 11.78 18.66
N LEU A 50 -6.13 12.77 17.77
CA LEU A 50 -7.14 13.07 16.76
C LEU A 50 -7.21 11.99 15.67
N VAL A 51 -6.07 11.43 15.26
CA VAL A 51 -6.04 10.30 14.32
C VAL A 51 -6.80 9.10 14.92
N LYS A 52 -6.56 8.81 16.21
CA LYS A 52 -7.28 7.75 16.92
C LYS A 52 -8.78 8.05 16.99
N GLU A 53 -9.17 9.28 17.29
CA GLU A 53 -10.57 9.70 17.33
C GLU A 53 -11.26 9.48 15.98
N VAL A 54 -10.63 9.93 14.88
CA VAL A 54 -11.14 9.77 13.52
C VAL A 54 -11.26 8.29 13.14
N LEU A 55 -10.21 7.49 13.36
CA LEU A 55 -10.16 6.08 12.95
C LEU A 55 -10.99 5.15 13.84
N SER A 56 -11.29 5.54 15.08
CA SER A 56 -12.08 4.74 16.03
C SER A 56 -13.55 5.14 16.07
N ASN A 57 -13.94 6.19 15.34
CA ASN A 57 -15.29 6.74 15.38
C ASN A 57 -16.30 5.73 14.80
N LYS A 58 -17.26 5.30 15.63
CA LYS A 58 -18.35 4.39 15.25
C LYS A 58 -19.68 5.10 14.96
N PHE A 59 -19.72 6.42 15.12
CA PHE A 59 -20.91 7.25 14.96
C PHE A 59 -21.19 7.64 13.50
N GLY A 60 -20.32 7.21 12.55
CA GLY A 60 -20.52 7.45 11.12
C GLY A 60 -20.23 8.88 10.68
N HIS A 61 -19.63 9.71 11.53
CA HIS A 61 -19.24 11.09 11.21
C HIS A 61 -18.09 11.14 10.18
N PHE A 62 -17.29 10.07 10.12
CA PHE A 62 -16.20 9.93 9.15
C PHE A 62 -16.51 8.76 8.22
N GLN A 63 -16.63 9.07 6.94
CA GLN A 63 -16.82 8.10 5.86
C GLN A 63 -15.52 7.92 5.09
N ASN A 64 -15.39 6.79 4.39
CA ASN A 64 -14.25 6.59 3.52
C ASN A 64 -14.29 7.61 2.37
N VAL A 65 -13.12 8.09 1.96
CA VAL A 65 -13.02 8.98 0.82
C VAL A 65 -13.59 8.27 -0.41
N PRO A 66 -14.52 8.90 -1.17
CA PRO A 66 -15.07 8.30 -2.37
C PRO A 66 -13.93 7.92 -3.33
N VAL A 67 -13.76 6.62 -3.56
CA VAL A 67 -12.83 6.10 -4.56
C VAL A 67 -13.41 6.30 -5.95
N ASN A 68 -12.54 6.52 -6.93
CA ASN A 68 -12.90 6.58 -8.34
C ASN A 68 -13.82 5.38 -8.69
N PRO A 69 -14.95 5.59 -9.39
CA PRO A 69 -15.88 4.52 -9.77
C PRO A 69 -15.21 3.31 -10.46
N LEU A 70 -14.13 3.53 -11.24
CA LEU A 70 -13.36 2.46 -11.87
C LEU A 70 -12.62 1.61 -10.83
N VAL A 71 -11.93 2.26 -9.89
CA VAL A 71 -11.28 1.58 -8.75
C VAL A 71 -12.32 0.88 -7.88
N LYS A 72 -13.51 1.47 -7.70
CA LYS A 72 -14.62 0.86 -6.98
C LYS A 72 -15.12 -0.42 -7.68
N LEU A 73 -15.19 -0.43 -9.01
CA LEU A 73 -15.63 -1.60 -9.79
C LEU A 73 -14.65 -2.77 -9.67
N LEU A 74 -13.34 -2.47 -9.70
CA LEU A 74 -12.26 -3.45 -9.61
C LEU A 74 -11.98 -3.91 -8.17
N ALA A 75 -12.28 -3.07 -7.18
CA ALA A 75 -12.07 -3.33 -5.75
C ALA A 75 -13.39 -3.38 -4.96
N MET A 76 -14.43 -4.03 -5.53
CA MET A 76 -15.67 -4.36 -4.81
C MET A 76 -15.38 -5.42 -3.72
N GLY A 77 -14.78 -4.98 -2.62
CA GLY A 77 -14.39 -5.79 -1.48
C GLY A 77 -14.85 -5.16 -0.16
N VAL A 78 -14.45 -5.76 0.95
CA VAL A 78 -14.84 -5.26 2.28
C VAL A 78 -14.33 -3.85 2.55
N SER A 79 -13.25 -3.40 1.90
CA SER A 79 -12.69 -2.06 2.06
C SER A 79 -13.55 -0.93 1.46
N SER A 80 -14.44 -1.22 0.50
CA SER A 80 -15.28 -0.22 -0.17
C SER A 80 -16.71 -0.16 0.37
N LEU A 81 -17.04 -0.98 1.38
CA LEU A 81 -18.35 -1.02 2.01
C LEU A 81 -18.38 -0.17 3.27
N GLU A 82 -19.58 0.29 3.61
CA GLU A 82 -19.83 1.02 4.85
C GLU A 82 -21.04 0.44 5.59
N GLY A 83 -21.21 0.85 6.85
CA GLY A 83 -22.35 0.50 7.69
C GLY A 83 -22.57 -1.01 7.83
N GLU A 84 -23.84 -1.43 7.81
CA GLU A 84 -24.21 -2.84 8.02
C GLU A 84 -23.64 -3.80 6.98
N SER A 85 -23.52 -3.35 5.73
CA SER A 85 -22.96 -4.17 4.64
C SER A 85 -21.49 -4.50 4.91
N TRP A 86 -20.74 -3.52 5.43
CA TRP A 86 -19.36 -3.73 5.88
C TRP A 86 -19.31 -4.69 7.07
N VAL A 87 -20.12 -4.45 8.11
CA VAL A 87 -20.16 -5.28 9.33
C VAL A 87 -20.45 -6.74 8.98
N ARG A 88 -21.44 -6.99 8.12
CA ARG A 88 -21.83 -8.34 7.69
C ARG A 88 -20.69 -9.06 6.99
N ARG A 89 -20.04 -8.44 5.99
CA ARG A 89 -18.94 -9.09 5.27
C ARG A 89 -17.67 -9.23 6.10
N ARG A 90 -17.35 -8.24 6.95
CA ARG A 90 -16.22 -8.31 7.87
C ARG A 90 -16.39 -9.50 8.82
N ARG A 91 -17.57 -9.67 9.42
CA ARG A 91 -17.88 -10.80 10.31
C ARG A 91 -17.70 -12.17 9.63
N LEU A 92 -18.04 -12.28 8.35
CA LEU A 92 -17.86 -13.53 7.59
C LEU A 92 -16.39 -13.85 7.31
N ILE A 93 -15.56 -12.82 7.06
CA ILE A 93 -14.15 -12.99 6.68
C ILE A 93 -13.22 -13.11 7.90
N THR A 94 -13.53 -12.45 9.02
CA THR A 94 -12.68 -12.43 10.23
C THR A 94 -12.21 -13.82 10.70
N PRO A 95 -13.04 -14.89 10.69
CA PRO A 95 -12.59 -16.23 11.10
C PRO A 95 -11.42 -16.79 10.30
N ALA A 96 -11.25 -16.39 9.04
CA ALA A 96 -10.12 -16.81 8.20
C ALA A 96 -8.77 -16.26 8.71
N PHE A 97 -8.81 -15.20 9.53
CA PHE A 97 -7.63 -14.55 10.13
C PHE A 97 -7.45 -14.90 11.61
N HIS A 98 -8.12 -15.94 12.13
CA HIS A 98 -7.83 -16.47 13.46
C HIS A 98 -6.46 -17.14 13.51
N LEU A 99 -5.82 -17.12 14.68
CA LEU A 99 -4.43 -17.57 14.87
C LEU A 99 -4.17 -18.99 14.33
N GLU A 100 -5.10 -19.92 14.52
CA GLU A 100 -4.97 -21.29 14.02
C GLU A 100 -4.94 -21.36 12.49
N LYS A 101 -5.75 -20.54 11.83
CA LYS A 101 -5.77 -20.44 10.36
C LYS A 101 -4.50 -19.77 9.85
N LEU A 102 -4.02 -18.73 10.53
CA LEU A 102 -2.75 -18.07 10.21
C LEU A 102 -1.56 -19.01 10.34
N LYS A 103 -1.52 -19.85 11.39
CA LYS A 103 -0.48 -20.89 11.53
C LYS A 103 -0.45 -21.84 10.34
N GLY A 104 -1.62 -22.19 9.80
CA GLY A 104 -1.73 -23.01 8.59
C GLY A 104 -1.17 -22.35 7.32
N MET A 105 -1.03 -21.02 7.28
CA MET A 105 -0.47 -20.28 6.14
C MET A 105 1.07 -20.18 6.18
N VAL A 106 1.69 -20.40 7.34
CA VAL A 106 3.15 -20.27 7.53
C VAL A 106 3.96 -21.16 6.57
N PRO A 107 3.61 -22.43 6.32
CA PRO A 107 4.35 -23.25 5.36
C PRO A 107 4.33 -22.66 3.95
N THR A 108 3.20 -22.11 3.52
CA THR A 108 3.08 -21.42 2.23
C THR A 108 4.00 -20.20 2.16
N PHE A 109 4.06 -19.42 3.25
CA PHE A 109 4.95 -18.27 3.33
C PHE A 109 6.42 -18.67 3.21
N GLN A 110 6.81 -19.75 3.91
CA GLN A 110 8.15 -20.29 3.82
C GLN A 110 8.49 -20.72 2.39
N THR A 111 7.60 -21.45 1.72
CA THR A 111 7.82 -21.89 0.34
C THR A 111 8.04 -20.70 -0.61
N SER A 112 7.18 -19.70 -0.59
CA SER A 112 7.31 -18.51 -1.44
C SER A 112 8.60 -17.72 -1.16
N CYS A 113 9.02 -17.61 0.11
CA CYS A 113 10.28 -16.96 0.47
C CYS A 113 11.50 -17.76 -0.01
N VAL A 114 11.49 -19.09 0.12
CA VAL A 114 12.58 -19.94 -0.38
C VAL A 114 12.69 -19.85 -1.90
N GLU A 115 11.56 -19.87 -2.62
CA GLU A 115 11.54 -19.68 -4.07
C GLU A 115 12.07 -18.30 -4.50
N LEU A 116 11.78 -17.25 -3.73
CA LEU A 116 12.32 -15.91 -3.98
C LEU A 116 13.85 -15.90 -3.83
N ILE A 117 14.37 -16.40 -2.71
CA ILE A 117 15.81 -16.45 -2.42
C ILE A 117 16.54 -17.24 -3.51
N LYS A 118 16.03 -18.42 -3.88
CA LYS A 118 16.60 -19.24 -4.94
C LYS A 118 16.69 -18.47 -6.27
N ARG A 119 15.65 -17.70 -6.62
CA ARG A 119 15.65 -16.89 -7.84
C ARG A 119 16.69 -15.77 -7.79
N TRP A 120 16.91 -15.17 -6.62
CA TRP A 120 17.96 -14.16 -6.43
C TRP A 120 19.36 -14.76 -6.50
N GLU A 121 19.56 -15.97 -5.94
CA GLU A 121 20.82 -16.72 -6.06
C GLU A 121 21.13 -17.05 -7.53
N GLU A 122 20.12 -17.47 -8.30
CA GLU A 122 20.25 -17.73 -9.75
C GLU A 122 20.61 -16.46 -10.53
N LEU A 123 20.00 -15.32 -10.21
CA LEU A 123 20.32 -14.02 -10.83
C LEU A 123 21.74 -13.54 -10.48
N SER A 124 22.26 -13.91 -9.31
CA SER A 124 23.60 -13.53 -8.86
C SER A 124 24.72 -14.33 -9.54
N GLY A 125 24.41 -15.35 -10.34
CA GLY A 125 25.37 -16.03 -11.22
C GLY A 125 26.55 -16.73 -10.53
N GLY A 126 26.53 -16.87 -9.20
CA GLY A 126 27.55 -17.58 -8.41
C GLY A 126 28.88 -16.83 -8.18
N GLU A 127 29.23 -15.81 -8.96
CA GLU A 127 30.47 -15.04 -8.80
C GLU A 127 30.20 -13.53 -8.70
N GLY A 128 30.12 -13.02 -7.47
CA GLY A 128 30.09 -11.58 -7.17
C GLY A 128 28.80 -11.07 -6.55
N SER A 129 28.70 -9.73 -6.44
CA SER A 129 27.52 -9.02 -5.98
C SER A 129 26.67 -8.54 -7.17
N CYS A 130 25.36 -8.75 -7.12
CA CYS A 130 24.41 -8.25 -8.12
C CYS A 130 23.57 -7.09 -7.55
N GLU A 131 23.34 -6.04 -8.33
CA GLU A 131 22.36 -5.01 -8.01
C GLU A 131 20.97 -5.48 -8.47
N LEU A 132 20.02 -5.52 -7.54
CA LEU A 132 18.66 -6.01 -7.78
C LEU A 132 17.63 -4.94 -7.41
N ASP A 133 16.70 -4.65 -8.32
CA ASP A 133 15.51 -3.89 -7.97
C ASP A 133 14.56 -4.78 -7.15
N VAL A 134 14.49 -4.50 -5.85
CA VAL A 134 13.64 -5.24 -4.91
C VAL A 134 12.15 -4.92 -5.05
N TRP A 135 11.78 -3.81 -5.69
CA TRP A 135 10.39 -3.37 -5.74
C TRP A 135 9.48 -4.35 -6.51
N PRO A 136 9.81 -4.75 -7.76
CA PRO A 136 9.05 -5.79 -8.47
C PRO A 136 9.02 -7.12 -7.71
N GLU A 137 10.11 -7.47 -7.04
CA GLU A 137 10.24 -8.73 -6.31
C GLU A 137 9.32 -8.79 -5.09
N LEU A 138 9.21 -7.70 -4.33
CA LEU A 138 8.26 -7.61 -3.20
C LEU A 138 6.81 -7.63 -3.68
N GLN A 139 6.51 -7.00 -4.81
CA GLN A 139 5.18 -7.08 -5.43
C GLN A 139 4.86 -8.51 -5.87
N ASN A 140 5.83 -9.21 -6.46
CA ASN A 140 5.67 -10.59 -6.89
C ASN A 140 5.50 -11.55 -5.70
N LEU A 141 6.31 -11.38 -4.65
CA LEU A 141 6.22 -12.17 -3.41
C LEU A 141 4.84 -12.00 -2.76
N THR A 142 4.42 -10.76 -2.52
CA THR A 142 3.12 -10.50 -1.87
C THR A 142 1.95 -11.02 -2.69
N GLY A 143 2.00 -10.90 -4.03
CA GLY A 143 1.04 -11.47 -4.95
C GLY A 143 0.99 -13.01 -4.90
N ASP A 144 2.14 -13.68 -4.85
CA ASP A 144 2.22 -15.14 -4.73
C ASP A 144 1.69 -15.64 -3.37
N LEU A 145 2.06 -14.97 -2.27
CA LEU A 145 1.59 -15.30 -0.93
C LEU A 145 0.06 -15.23 -0.83
N ILE A 146 -0.54 -14.13 -1.28
CA ILE A 146 -2.00 -14.00 -1.23
C ILE A 146 -2.68 -14.96 -2.21
N SER A 147 -2.07 -15.24 -3.36
CA SER A 147 -2.61 -16.19 -4.33
C SER A 147 -2.67 -17.61 -3.75
N ARG A 148 -1.56 -18.08 -3.16
CA ARG A 148 -1.50 -19.42 -2.55
C ARG A 148 -2.37 -19.54 -1.31
N THR A 149 -2.42 -18.52 -0.47
CA THR A 149 -3.18 -18.59 0.79
C THR A 149 -4.68 -18.33 0.62
N ALA A 150 -5.10 -17.47 -0.32
CA ALA A 150 -6.51 -17.16 -0.54
C ALA A 150 -7.18 -18.10 -1.56
N PHE A 151 -6.45 -18.59 -2.57
CA PHE A 151 -7.01 -19.42 -3.65
C PHE A 151 -6.58 -20.89 -3.61
N GLY A 152 -5.63 -21.26 -2.75
CA GLY A 152 -5.24 -22.65 -2.51
C GLY A 152 -4.78 -23.35 -3.80
N SER A 153 -5.48 -24.41 -4.20
CA SER A 153 -5.16 -25.16 -5.43
C SER A 153 -5.35 -24.38 -6.72
N ASN A 154 -6.07 -23.25 -6.69
CA ASN A 154 -6.31 -22.39 -7.84
C ASN A 154 -5.42 -21.13 -7.83
N TYR A 155 -4.26 -21.19 -7.18
CA TYR A 155 -3.39 -20.03 -6.97
C TYR A 155 -2.85 -19.42 -8.27
N GLU A 156 -2.70 -20.20 -9.35
CA GLU A 156 -2.25 -19.67 -10.64
C GLU A 156 -3.27 -18.68 -11.23
N GLU A 157 -4.57 -18.97 -11.10
CA GLU A 157 -5.62 -18.02 -11.50
C GLU A 157 -5.63 -16.79 -10.59
N GLY A 158 -5.39 -16.99 -9.28
CA GLY A 158 -5.18 -15.89 -8.33
C GLY A 158 -4.04 -14.97 -8.76
N LYS A 159 -2.90 -15.54 -9.16
CA LYS A 159 -1.72 -14.82 -9.62
C LYS A 159 -2.00 -14.00 -10.88
N ARG A 160 -2.79 -14.55 -11.79
CA ARG A 160 -3.26 -13.86 -13.01
C ARG A 160 -4.07 -12.61 -12.69
N ILE A 161 -4.93 -12.64 -11.68
CA ILE A 161 -5.71 -11.47 -11.23
C ILE A 161 -4.77 -10.33 -10.81
N PHE A 162 -3.73 -10.62 -10.04
CA PHE A 162 -2.77 -9.59 -9.60
C PHE A 162 -1.89 -9.07 -10.74
N GLN A 163 -1.60 -9.91 -11.74
CA GLN A 163 -0.87 -9.47 -12.93
C GLN A 163 -1.70 -8.49 -13.76
N LEU A 164 -2.99 -8.78 -13.96
CA LEU A 164 -3.92 -7.87 -14.65
C LEU A 164 -4.10 -6.52 -13.93
N GLN A 165 -4.01 -6.50 -12.60
CA GLN A 165 -4.05 -5.25 -11.83
C GLN A 165 -2.81 -4.36 -12.04
N LYS A 166 -1.67 -4.93 -12.43
CA LYS A 166 -0.45 -4.14 -12.74
C LYS A 166 -0.53 -3.43 -14.10
N GLU A 167 -1.44 -3.85 -14.98
CA GLU A 167 -1.59 -3.33 -16.34
C GLU A 167 -2.54 -2.12 -16.42
N GLN A 168 -3.16 -1.72 -15.29
CA GLN A 168 -4.12 -0.61 -15.18
C GLN A 168 -3.53 0.61 -14.46
#